data_AF-A0A4Q2M477-F1
#
_entry.id   AF-A0A4Q2M477-F1
#
_cell.length_a   1.000
_cell.length_b   1.000
_cell.length_c   1.000
_cell.angle_alpha   90.00
_cell.angle_beta   90.00
_cell.angle_gamma   90.00
#
_symmetry.space_group_name_H-M   'P 1'
#
loop_
_entity.id
_entity.type
_entity.pdbx_description
1 polymer ?
#
loop_
_entity_poly.entity_id
_entity_poly.type
_entity_poly.pdbx_seq_one_letter_code
_entity_poly.pdbx_strand_id
1 'polypeptide(L)'
;MTKVKKAAAIVPVYETTVSNRTPDVIASEIRFIDSQARQYVLQSAIEIGNKLTEAKALVSHGEWGTWLKEHVNYSQSSANNFMKVASEYQNSQALANLSYSQAVALLSLPAEERETFVEENNAAEMSSRELAAAVKENQELAKQLAEEQKQQADQKAQFDAWAAQQAMEQKELQARYDLAQELRHQTDQQLTDLQSELDKAKAGGDDKAASKARAELRKVEKAKQAQETKVAELQEALKAQQAEAEKAAVEMVQKRVQELQEEVRERESALQAQLDKATQQLQRSNNESFLRGKVYLQQIVSNGDGVVKAIAEINDKAEQDKLTQATVTLLTKLLDQLQPSQKEKAK
;
A
#
# COMPACT_ATOMS: atom_id res chain seq x y z
N MET A 1 43.63 81.24 -36.64
CA MET A 1 42.94 81.13 -35.33
C MET A 1 41.63 80.42 -35.57
N THR A 2 41.22 79.30 -34.98
CA THR A 2 41.81 78.33 -34.05
C THR A 2 40.93 77.10 -34.21
N LYS A 3 41.51 75.92 -34.44
CA LYS A 3 40.77 74.64 -34.37
C LYS A 3 40.32 74.43 -32.93
N VAL A 4 39.02 74.21 -32.71
CA VAL A 4 38.53 73.59 -31.47
C VAL A 4 37.64 72.41 -31.83
N LYS A 5 38.24 71.21 -31.76
CA LYS A 5 37.54 69.94 -31.66
C LYS A 5 36.74 69.95 -30.36
N LYS A 6 35.42 69.79 -30.41
CA LYS A 6 34.62 69.45 -29.24
C LYS A 6 34.57 67.93 -29.14
N ALA A 7 35.18 67.39 -28.10
CA ALA A 7 35.30 65.97 -27.84
C ALA A 7 33.92 65.30 -27.69
N ALA A 8 33.77 64.12 -28.30
CA ALA A 8 32.69 63.21 -27.96
C ALA A 8 32.85 62.78 -26.51
N ALA A 9 31.82 63.00 -25.70
CA ALA A 9 31.77 62.48 -24.34
C ALA A 9 31.72 60.95 -24.41
N ILE A 10 32.76 60.30 -23.89
CA ILE A 10 32.76 58.87 -23.61
C ILE A 10 31.80 58.68 -22.45
N VAL A 11 30.63 58.10 -22.73
CA VAL A 11 29.74 57.60 -21.69
C VAL A 11 30.41 56.35 -21.11
N PRO A 12 30.71 56.29 -19.80
CA PRO A 12 31.30 55.12 -19.20
C PRO A 12 30.30 53.95 -19.24
N VAL A 13 30.72 52.83 -19.86
CA VAL A 13 30.00 51.56 -19.85
C VAL A 13 30.15 50.92 -18.47
N TYR A 14 29.39 51.40 -17.48
CA TYR A 14 29.31 50.77 -16.16
C TYR A 14 27.89 50.76 -15.59
N GLU A 15 26.87 50.70 -16.44
CA GLU A 15 25.49 50.67 -15.93
C GLU A 15 24.57 49.85 -16.84
N THR A 16 24.79 48.52 -16.90
CA THR A 16 23.80 47.62 -17.51
C THR A 16 23.74 46.22 -16.88
N THR A 17 23.97 46.06 -15.58
CA THR A 17 23.77 44.76 -14.90
C THR A 17 23.17 44.84 -13.50
N VAL A 18 22.42 45.91 -13.18
CA VAL A 18 21.72 45.99 -11.87
C VAL A 18 20.19 45.97 -12.00
N SER A 19 19.63 46.02 -13.22
CA SER A 19 18.18 46.18 -13.40
C SER A 19 17.35 44.88 -13.42
N ASN A 20 17.96 43.69 -13.33
CA ASN A 20 17.24 42.39 -13.31
C ASN A 20 17.56 41.51 -12.09
N ARG A 21 18.20 42.05 -11.03
CA ARG A 21 18.48 41.29 -9.81
C ARG A 21 17.25 41.26 -8.90
N THR A 22 16.35 40.32 -9.13
CA THR A 22 15.23 40.03 -8.21
C THR A 22 15.63 38.98 -7.17
N PRO A 23 14.97 38.93 -6.00
CA PRO A 23 15.17 37.86 -5.03
C PRO A 23 15.02 36.44 -5.61
N ASP A 24 14.09 36.25 -6.54
CA ASP A 24 13.85 34.95 -7.19
C ASP A 24 15.01 34.52 -8.11
N VAL A 25 15.62 35.48 -8.82
CA VAL A 25 16.83 35.23 -9.63
C VAL A 25 17.99 34.85 -8.72
N ILE A 26 18.20 35.56 -7.60
CA ILE A 26 19.25 35.24 -6.63
C ILE A 26 19.00 33.86 -5.99
N ALA A 27 17.75 33.52 -5.65
CA ALA A 27 17.41 32.19 -5.13
C ALA A 27 17.72 31.08 -6.14
N SER A 28 17.47 31.31 -7.43
CA SER A 28 17.81 30.37 -8.50
C SER A 28 19.33 30.21 -8.68
N GLU A 29 20.09 31.31 -8.61
CA GLU A 29 21.56 31.30 -8.63
C GLU A 29 22.13 30.50 -7.44
N ILE A 30 21.60 30.72 -6.22
CA ILE A 30 22.01 29.99 -5.02
C ILE A 30 21.74 28.49 -5.18
N ARG A 31 20.54 28.10 -5.63
CA ARG A 31 20.18 26.69 -5.86
C ARG A 31 21.09 26.03 -6.92
N PHE A 32 21.46 26.78 -7.96
CA PHE A 32 22.38 26.30 -8.98
C PHE A 32 23.78 26.03 -8.41
N ILE A 33 24.36 26.98 -7.66
CA ILE A 33 25.67 26.81 -7.01
C ILE A 33 25.65 25.61 -6.04
N ASP A 34 24.59 25.50 -5.25
CA ASP A 34 24.39 24.44 -4.26
C ASP A 34 24.28 23.05 -4.92
N SER A 35 23.53 22.94 -6.02
CA SER A 35 23.47 21.71 -6.83
C SER A 35 24.84 21.31 -7.40
N GLN A 36 25.57 22.26 -7.99
CA GLN A 36 26.91 22.01 -8.54
C GLN A 36 27.90 21.56 -7.46
N ALA A 37 27.85 22.18 -6.27
CA ALA A 37 28.68 21.78 -5.14
C ALA A 37 28.37 20.35 -4.67
N ARG A 38 27.09 19.97 -4.58
CA ARG A 38 26.67 18.60 -4.24
C ARG A 38 27.21 17.59 -5.24
N GLN A 39 27.02 17.85 -6.53
CA GLN A 39 27.47 16.97 -7.61
C GLN A 39 28.99 16.79 -7.56
N TYR A 40 29.75 17.86 -7.36
CA TYR A 40 31.20 17.80 -7.24
C TYR A 40 31.66 16.96 -6.03
N VAL A 41 31.01 17.13 -4.87
CA VAL A 41 31.32 16.35 -3.66
C VAL A 41 31.01 14.87 -3.86
N LEU A 42 29.89 14.53 -4.50
CA LEU A 42 29.53 13.15 -4.78
C LEU A 42 30.51 12.49 -5.76
N GLN A 43 30.88 13.19 -6.85
CA GLN A 43 31.87 12.71 -7.80
C GLN A 43 33.23 12.48 -7.13
N SER A 44 33.66 13.42 -6.27
CA SER A 44 34.89 13.28 -5.48
C SER A 44 34.83 12.06 -4.56
N ALA A 45 33.67 11.80 -3.94
CA ALA A 45 33.46 10.63 -3.09
C ALA A 45 33.58 9.30 -3.88
N ILE A 46 33.08 9.25 -5.11
CA ILE A 46 33.22 8.09 -6.01
C ILE A 46 34.69 7.87 -6.36
N GLU A 47 35.44 8.92 -6.70
CA GLU A 47 36.87 8.83 -7.03
C GLU A 47 37.70 8.37 -5.83
N ILE A 48 37.42 8.90 -4.64
CA ILE A 48 38.02 8.45 -3.38
C ILE A 48 37.72 6.96 -3.16
N GLY A 49 36.47 6.52 -3.34
CA GLY A 49 36.09 5.11 -3.20
C GLY A 49 36.83 4.18 -4.17
N ASN A 50 37.00 4.60 -5.42
CA ASN A 50 37.78 3.86 -6.41
C ASN A 50 39.25 3.72 -5.99
N LYS A 51 39.87 4.81 -5.51
CA LYS A 51 41.27 4.81 -5.05
C LYS A 51 41.45 4.02 -3.76
N LEU A 52 40.48 4.05 -2.85
CA LEU A 52 40.48 3.21 -1.65
C LEU A 52 40.36 1.73 -2.01
N THR A 53 39.57 1.38 -3.03
CA THR A 53 39.47 0.01 -3.53
C THR A 53 40.79 -0.48 -4.12
N GLU A 54 41.45 0.36 -4.92
CA GLU A 54 42.80 0.10 -5.46
C GLU A 54 43.83 -0.08 -4.33
N ALA A 55 43.87 0.83 -3.36
CA ALA A 55 44.79 0.75 -2.21
C ALA A 55 44.54 -0.51 -1.36
N LYS A 56 43.28 -0.87 -1.10
CA LYS A 56 42.93 -2.05 -0.31
C LYS A 56 43.42 -3.36 -0.94
N ALA A 57 43.54 -3.42 -2.28
CA ALA A 57 44.10 -4.57 -2.98
C ALA A 57 45.62 -4.69 -2.82
N LEU A 58 46.32 -3.60 -2.48
CA LEU A 58 47.77 -3.54 -2.31
C LEU A 58 48.20 -3.65 -0.83
N VAL A 59 47.32 -3.31 0.10
CA VAL A 59 47.57 -3.38 1.55
C VAL A 59 47.48 -4.82 2.04
N SER A 60 48.45 -5.25 2.84
CA SER A 60 48.49 -6.59 3.42
C SER A 60 47.28 -6.86 4.33
N HIS A 61 46.88 -8.12 4.42
CA HIS A 61 45.75 -8.53 5.26
C HIS A 61 46.00 -8.15 6.73
N GLY A 62 44.99 -7.60 7.41
CA GLY A 62 45.09 -7.12 8.79
C GLY A 62 45.57 -5.67 8.96
N GLU A 63 46.29 -5.10 7.98
CA GLU A 63 46.90 -3.76 8.08
C GLU A 63 45.99 -2.62 7.59
N TRP A 64 44.82 -2.93 7.04
CA TRP A 64 43.93 -1.95 6.42
C TRP A 64 43.51 -0.82 7.37
N GLY A 65 43.17 -1.13 8.62
CA GLY A 65 42.76 -0.14 9.60
C GLY A 65 43.88 0.84 9.98
N THR A 66 45.10 0.34 10.14
CA THR A 66 46.30 1.13 10.43
C THR A 66 46.63 2.03 9.24
N TRP A 67 46.65 1.45 8.03
CA TRP A 67 46.94 2.18 6.80
C TRP A 67 45.99 3.37 6.60
N LEU A 68 44.68 3.15 6.79
CA LEU A 68 43.67 4.21 6.67
C LEU A 68 43.91 5.38 7.62
N LYS A 69 44.26 5.09 8.87
CA LYS A 69 44.50 6.10 9.90
C LYS A 69 45.76 6.92 9.60
N GLU A 70 46.83 6.27 9.16
CA GLU A 70 48.14 6.90 8.97
C GLU A 70 48.26 7.65 7.64
N HIS A 71 47.61 7.19 6.56
CA HIS A 71 47.85 7.69 5.21
C HIS A 71 46.75 8.61 4.67
N VAL A 72 45.49 8.38 5.08
CA VAL A 72 44.33 9.13 4.54
C VAL A 72 43.40 9.68 5.62
N ASN A 73 43.73 9.45 6.89
CA ASN A 73 42.98 9.91 8.07
C ASN A 73 41.48 9.55 8.01
N TYR A 74 41.16 8.35 7.51
CA TYR A 74 39.79 7.84 7.47
C TYR A 74 39.55 6.77 8.51
N SER A 75 38.32 6.73 9.01
CA SER A 75 37.82 5.56 9.72
C SER A 75 37.52 4.44 8.72
N GLN A 76 37.51 3.18 9.19
CA GLN A 76 37.12 2.05 8.36
C GLN A 76 35.69 2.19 7.82
N SER A 77 34.76 2.72 8.61
CA SER A 77 33.37 2.93 8.18
C SER A 77 33.27 4.00 7.08
N SER A 78 33.98 5.12 7.22
CA SER A 78 34.05 6.16 6.18
C SER A 78 34.62 5.61 4.87
N ALA A 79 35.73 4.89 4.95
CA ALA A 79 36.37 4.28 3.78
C ALA A 79 35.44 3.27 3.09
N ASN A 80 34.77 2.42 3.86
CA ASN A 80 33.80 1.46 3.33
C ASN A 80 32.60 2.15 2.67
N ASN A 81 32.11 3.28 3.22
CA ASN A 81 31.02 4.03 2.60
C ASN A 81 31.45 4.63 1.26
N PHE A 82 32.63 5.25 1.16
CA PHE A 82 33.16 5.74 -0.10
C PHE A 82 33.29 4.62 -1.14
N MET A 83 33.86 3.48 -0.76
CA MET A 83 34.00 2.32 -1.64
C MET A 83 32.63 1.80 -2.13
N LYS A 84 31.63 1.71 -1.25
CA LYS A 84 30.27 1.28 -1.63
C LYS A 84 29.58 2.29 -2.55
N VAL A 85 29.68 3.59 -2.26
CA VAL A 85 29.15 4.66 -3.12
C VAL A 85 29.77 4.56 -4.51
N ALA A 86 31.08 4.34 -4.59
CA ALA A 86 31.78 4.19 -5.86
C ALA A 86 31.32 2.96 -6.65
N SER A 87 31.16 1.79 -6.01
CA SER A 87 30.74 0.58 -6.69
C SER A 87 29.28 0.61 -7.14
N GLU A 88 28.40 1.21 -6.35
CA GLU A 88 26.95 1.15 -6.57
C GLU A 88 26.43 2.29 -7.46
N TYR A 89 27.14 3.42 -7.55
CA TYR A 89 26.63 4.65 -8.19
C TYR A 89 27.46 5.17 -9.35
N GLN A 90 28.45 4.39 -9.83
CA GLN A 90 29.39 4.81 -10.88
C GLN A 90 28.72 5.31 -12.18
N ASN A 91 27.49 4.87 -12.48
CA ASN A 91 26.76 5.18 -13.71
C ASN A 91 25.35 5.73 -13.50
N SER A 92 24.94 6.08 -12.28
CA SER A 92 23.56 6.50 -12.04
C SER A 92 23.40 8.02 -12.21
N GLN A 93 22.77 8.41 -13.32
CA GLN A 93 22.41 9.81 -13.56
C GLN A 93 21.32 10.31 -12.62
N ALA A 94 20.42 9.43 -12.18
CA ALA A 94 19.33 9.76 -11.25
C ALA A 94 19.85 10.28 -9.89
N LEU A 95 21.09 9.95 -9.53
CA LEU A 95 21.70 10.32 -8.25
C LEU A 95 22.62 11.54 -8.35
N ALA A 96 22.82 12.10 -9.54
CA ALA A 96 23.77 13.21 -9.77
C ALA A 96 23.43 14.47 -8.96
N ASN A 97 22.16 14.66 -8.59
CA ASN A 97 21.68 15.80 -7.81
C ASN A 97 21.69 15.56 -6.29
N LEU A 98 22.11 14.37 -5.84
CA LEU A 98 22.17 14.03 -4.42
C LEU A 98 23.50 14.44 -3.78
N SER A 99 23.45 14.75 -2.49
CA SER A 99 24.65 14.85 -1.66
C SER A 99 25.21 13.45 -1.32
N TYR A 100 26.49 13.40 -0.98
CA TYR A 100 27.14 12.18 -0.47
C TYR A 100 26.36 11.51 0.66
N SER A 101 25.87 12.28 1.63
CA SER A 101 25.10 11.74 2.77
C SER A 101 23.75 11.16 2.34
N GLN A 102 23.08 11.73 1.34
CA GLN A 102 21.86 11.17 0.76
C GLN A 102 22.16 9.88 0.00
N ALA A 103 23.22 9.85 -0.81
CA ALA A 103 23.66 8.64 -1.50
C ALA A 103 23.97 7.51 -0.51
N VAL A 104 24.65 7.80 0.60
CA VAL A 104 24.92 6.80 1.64
C VAL A 104 23.63 6.31 2.31
N ALA A 105 22.63 7.17 2.52
CA ALA A 105 21.35 6.75 3.10
C ALA A 105 20.60 5.74 2.20
N LEU A 106 20.64 5.98 0.89
CA LEU A 106 19.99 5.11 -0.12
C LEU A 106 20.68 3.74 -0.28
N LEU A 107 21.94 3.58 0.15
CA LEU A 107 22.62 2.28 0.12
C LEU A 107 21.94 1.21 1.00
N SER A 108 21.06 1.62 1.91
CA SER A 108 20.26 0.70 2.70
C SER A 108 19.10 0.07 1.92
N LEU A 109 18.71 0.65 0.77
CA LEU A 109 17.75 0.08 -0.15
C LEU A 109 18.42 -0.85 -1.18
N PRO A 110 17.70 -1.86 -1.70
CA PRO A 110 18.13 -2.63 -2.87
C PRO A 110 18.42 -1.71 -4.05
N ALA A 111 19.44 -2.02 -4.86
CA ALA A 111 19.88 -1.18 -5.97
C ALA A 111 18.74 -0.84 -6.95
N GLU A 112 17.88 -1.82 -7.22
CA GLU A 112 16.73 -1.73 -8.12
C GLU A 112 15.65 -0.75 -7.63
N GLU A 113 15.52 -0.56 -6.31
CA GLU A 113 14.47 0.28 -5.72
C GLU A 113 14.92 1.73 -5.52
N ARG A 114 16.23 2.01 -5.58
CA ARG A 114 16.78 3.34 -5.21
C ARG A 114 16.34 4.44 -6.16
N GLU A 115 16.37 4.21 -7.47
CA GLU A 115 16.02 5.24 -8.47
C GLU A 115 14.53 5.57 -8.37
N THR A 116 13.66 4.56 -8.30
CA THR A 116 12.22 4.74 -8.07
C THR A 116 11.95 5.47 -6.75
N PHE A 117 12.64 5.08 -5.66
CA PHE A 117 12.49 5.75 -4.37
C PHE A 117 12.88 7.22 -4.44
N VAL A 118 13.96 7.55 -5.16
CA VAL A 118 14.43 8.94 -5.34
C VAL A 118 13.41 9.78 -6.10
N GLU A 119 12.83 9.23 -7.17
CA GLU A 119 11.81 9.91 -7.99
C GLU A 119 10.50 10.11 -7.21
N GLU A 120 9.97 9.06 -6.59
CA GLU A 120 8.69 9.08 -5.88
C GLU A 120 8.70 9.98 -4.64
N ASN A 121 9.84 10.04 -3.94
CA ASN A 121 9.97 10.79 -2.68
C ASN A 121 10.61 12.18 -2.88
N ASN A 122 10.93 12.57 -4.11
CA ASN A 122 11.65 13.80 -4.43
C ASN A 122 12.91 13.98 -3.54
N ALA A 123 13.73 12.91 -3.48
CA ALA A 123 14.82 12.81 -2.51
C ALA A 123 15.85 13.94 -2.60
N ALA A 124 15.98 14.57 -3.78
CA ALA A 124 16.88 15.70 -4.03
C ALA A 124 16.51 16.96 -3.22
N GLU A 125 15.23 17.18 -2.91
CA GLU A 125 14.75 18.32 -2.12
C GLU A 125 14.73 18.05 -0.61
N MET A 126 14.91 16.79 -0.20
CA MET A 126 14.94 16.39 1.22
C MET A 126 16.32 16.61 1.83
N SER A 127 16.39 16.99 3.11
CA SER A 127 17.66 16.92 3.84
C SER A 127 18.11 15.46 4.00
N SER A 128 19.41 15.22 4.18
CA SER A 128 19.92 13.84 4.38
C SER A 128 19.29 13.14 5.59
N ARG A 129 18.83 13.89 6.61
CA ARG A 129 18.15 13.33 7.78
C ARG A 129 16.71 12.93 7.46
N GLU A 130 15.99 13.78 6.72
CA GLU A 130 14.62 13.47 6.30
C GLU A 130 14.62 12.28 5.32
N LEU A 131 15.57 12.22 4.39
CA LEU A 131 15.71 11.08 3.49
C LEU A 131 16.00 9.78 4.26
N ALA A 132 16.91 9.81 5.23
CA ALA A 132 17.19 8.64 6.06
C ALA A 132 15.97 8.18 6.88
N ALA A 133 15.15 9.13 7.36
CA ALA A 133 13.90 8.81 8.05
C ALA A 133 12.88 8.16 7.09
N ALA A 134 12.69 8.72 5.89
CA ALA A 134 11.78 8.19 4.88
C ALA A 134 12.20 6.79 4.39
N VAL A 135 13.49 6.56 4.18
CA VAL A 135 14.01 5.23 3.82
C VAL A 135 13.71 4.22 4.92
N LYS A 136 13.93 4.60 6.18
CA LYS A 136 13.65 3.72 7.32
C LYS A 136 12.15 3.42 7.46
N GLU A 137 11.31 4.44 7.33
CA GLU A 137 9.85 4.29 7.36
C GLU A 137 9.37 3.37 6.24
N ASN A 138 9.86 3.54 5.02
CA ASN A 138 9.51 2.67 3.89
C ASN A 138 9.93 1.20 4.14
N GLN A 139 11.10 0.96 4.73
CA GLN A 139 11.52 -0.39 5.11
C GLN A 139 10.64 -1.00 6.22
N GLU A 140 10.21 -0.20 7.19
CA GLU A 140 9.30 -0.65 8.24
C GLU A 140 7.92 -0.98 7.66
N LEU A 141 7.40 -0.15 6.77
CA LEU A 141 6.15 -0.39 6.03
C LEU A 141 6.23 -1.65 5.16
N ALA A 142 7.34 -1.83 4.43
CA ALA A 142 7.55 -3.04 3.61
C ALA A 142 7.57 -4.31 4.46
N LYS A 143 8.21 -4.27 5.64
CA LYS A 143 8.20 -5.40 6.60
C LYS A 143 6.82 -5.68 7.16
N GLN A 144 6.07 -4.64 7.54
CA GLN A 144 4.70 -4.77 8.03
C GLN A 144 3.81 -5.40 6.95
N LEU A 145 3.89 -4.91 5.71
CA LEU A 145 3.14 -5.45 4.59
C LEU A 145 3.47 -6.92 4.31
N ALA A 146 4.75 -7.29 4.36
CA ALA A 146 5.17 -8.68 4.16
C ALA A 146 4.65 -9.61 5.27
N GLU A 147 4.67 -9.15 6.53
CA GLU A 147 4.12 -9.89 7.66
C GLU A 147 2.58 -10.03 7.56
N GLU A 148 1.87 -8.95 7.22
CA GLU A 148 0.43 -8.98 6.97
C GLU A 148 0.07 -9.96 5.83
N GLN A 149 0.80 -9.92 4.71
CA GLN A 149 0.60 -10.84 3.59
C GLN A 149 0.82 -12.29 3.99
N LYS A 150 1.86 -12.56 4.79
CA LYS A 150 2.14 -13.90 5.30
C LYS A 150 1.03 -14.38 6.22
N GLN A 151 0.57 -13.54 7.15
CA GLN A 151 -0.54 -13.88 8.05
C GLN A 151 -1.82 -14.18 7.27
N GLN A 152 -2.14 -13.38 6.25
CA GLN A 152 -3.29 -13.63 5.37
C GLN A 152 -3.15 -14.95 4.60
N ALA A 153 -1.94 -15.27 4.10
CA ALA A 153 -1.69 -16.53 3.42
C ALA A 153 -1.84 -17.73 4.36
N ASP A 154 -1.32 -17.64 5.58
CA ASP A 154 -1.43 -18.69 6.60
C ASP A 154 -2.89 -18.92 7.00
N GLN A 155 -3.67 -17.85 7.22
CA GLN A 155 -5.10 -17.93 7.52
C GLN A 155 -5.89 -18.56 6.37
N LYS A 156 -5.61 -18.16 5.13
CA LYS A 156 -6.25 -18.75 3.95
C LYS A 156 -5.93 -20.24 3.86
N ALA A 157 -4.67 -20.62 4.05
CA ALA A 157 -4.26 -22.01 4.02
C ALA A 157 -4.96 -22.85 5.10
N GLN A 158 -5.14 -22.31 6.31
CA GLN A 158 -5.91 -22.97 7.38
C GLN A 158 -7.37 -23.17 6.99
N PHE A 159 -8.01 -22.16 6.40
CA PHE A 159 -9.39 -22.26 5.92
C PHE A 159 -9.53 -23.29 4.80
N ASP A 160 -8.64 -23.25 3.81
CA ASP A 160 -8.63 -24.19 2.68
C ASP A 160 -8.42 -25.64 3.17
N ALA A 161 -7.52 -25.84 4.15
CA ALA A 161 -7.28 -27.15 4.75
C ALA A 161 -8.52 -27.66 5.51
N TRP A 162 -9.18 -26.81 6.29
CA TRP A 162 -10.43 -27.15 6.97
C TRP A 162 -11.54 -27.50 5.96
N ALA A 163 -11.70 -26.69 4.90
CA ALA A 163 -12.71 -26.92 3.87
C ALA A 163 -12.47 -28.23 3.11
N ALA A 164 -11.21 -28.55 2.80
CA ALA A 164 -10.84 -29.82 2.19
C ALA A 164 -11.15 -31.00 3.12
N GLN A 165 -10.86 -30.88 4.42
CA GLN A 165 -11.22 -31.91 5.40
C GLN A 165 -12.74 -32.14 5.44
N GLN A 166 -13.53 -31.07 5.53
CA GLN A 166 -14.99 -31.16 5.53
C GLN A 166 -15.53 -31.81 4.24
N ALA A 167 -14.98 -31.45 3.08
CA ALA A 167 -15.35 -32.04 1.80
C ALA A 167 -15.02 -33.56 1.73
N MET A 168 -13.89 -33.98 2.29
CA MET A 168 -13.51 -35.39 2.35
C MET A 168 -14.43 -36.19 3.27
N GLU A 169 -14.74 -35.65 4.45
CA GLU A 169 -15.67 -36.28 5.39
C GLU A 169 -17.08 -36.39 4.81
N GLN A 170 -17.59 -35.33 4.14
CA GLN A 170 -18.87 -35.37 3.43
C GLN A 170 -18.88 -36.40 2.31
N LYS A 171 -17.80 -36.47 1.52
CA LYS A 171 -17.67 -37.45 0.43
C LYS A 171 -17.68 -38.89 0.95
N GLU A 172 -16.99 -39.15 2.05
CA GLU A 172 -16.99 -40.48 2.67
C GLU A 172 -18.38 -40.85 3.17
N LEU A 173 -19.06 -39.92 3.85
CA LEU A 173 -20.41 -40.16 4.35
C LEU A 173 -21.42 -40.36 3.22
N GLN A 174 -21.29 -39.58 2.14
CA GLN A 174 -22.11 -39.73 0.93
C GLN A 174 -21.88 -41.10 0.27
N ALA A 175 -20.63 -41.54 0.14
CA ALA A 175 -20.33 -42.87 -0.41
C ALA A 175 -20.94 -44.00 0.44
N ARG A 176 -20.93 -43.86 1.78
CA ARG A 176 -21.59 -44.81 2.69
C ARG A 176 -23.11 -44.80 2.50
N TYR A 177 -23.71 -43.63 2.30
CA TYR A 177 -25.13 -43.48 2.02
C TYR A 177 -25.52 -44.13 0.68
N ASP A 178 -24.77 -43.85 -0.39
CA ASP A 178 -25.03 -44.39 -1.73
C ASP A 178 -24.92 -45.93 -1.72
N LEU A 179 -23.91 -46.47 -1.04
CA LEU A 179 -23.75 -47.91 -0.87
C LEU A 179 -24.93 -48.53 -0.10
N ALA A 180 -25.40 -47.88 0.97
CA ALA A 180 -26.54 -48.35 1.76
C ALA A 180 -27.84 -48.35 0.93
N GLN A 181 -28.03 -47.36 0.06
CA GLN A 181 -29.16 -47.29 -0.87
C GLN A 181 -29.10 -48.42 -1.91
N GLU A 182 -27.92 -48.67 -2.49
CA GLU A 182 -27.74 -49.77 -3.46
C GLU A 182 -28.05 -51.14 -2.82
N LEU A 183 -27.53 -51.40 -1.61
CA LEU A 183 -27.84 -52.63 -0.88
C LEU A 183 -29.35 -52.78 -0.59
N ARG A 184 -30.03 -51.67 -0.26
CA ARG A 184 -31.47 -51.64 -0.06
C ARG A 184 -32.21 -52.00 -1.35
N HIS A 185 -31.81 -51.43 -2.48
CA HIS A 185 -32.40 -51.73 -3.79
C HIS A 185 -32.23 -53.21 -4.18
N GLN A 186 -31.05 -53.79 -3.95
CA GLN A 186 -30.82 -55.22 -4.19
C GLN A 186 -31.71 -56.10 -3.30
N THR A 187 -31.91 -55.68 -2.05
CA THR A 187 -32.76 -56.41 -1.10
C THR A 187 -34.25 -56.30 -1.47
N ASP A 188 -34.69 -55.15 -1.98
CA ASP A 188 -36.04 -54.95 -2.53
C ASP A 188 -36.31 -55.85 -3.76
N GLN A 189 -35.31 -56.01 -4.64
CA GLN A 189 -35.39 -56.94 -5.77
C GLN A 189 -35.52 -58.39 -5.28
N GLN A 190 -34.66 -58.81 -4.33
CA GLN A 190 -34.73 -60.16 -3.74
C GLN A 190 -36.09 -60.46 -3.08
N LEU A 191 -36.70 -59.46 -2.43
CA LEU A 191 -38.05 -59.61 -1.87
C LEU A 191 -39.10 -59.85 -2.96
N THR A 192 -39.01 -59.11 -4.06
CA THR A 192 -39.93 -59.23 -5.19
C THR A 192 -39.82 -60.61 -5.84
N ASP A 193 -38.59 -61.11 -6.02
CA ASP A 193 -38.33 -62.43 -6.58
C ASP A 193 -38.84 -63.56 -5.66
N LEU A 194 -38.54 -63.49 -4.36
CA LEU A 194 -39.02 -64.45 -3.36
C LEU A 194 -40.55 -64.44 -3.23
N GLN A 195 -41.20 -63.28 -3.36
CA GLN A 195 -42.66 -63.18 -3.42
C GLN A 195 -43.21 -63.90 -4.66
N SER A 196 -42.58 -63.73 -5.83
CA SER A 196 -42.95 -64.46 -7.05
C SER A 196 -42.79 -65.97 -6.91
N GLU A 197 -41.68 -66.44 -6.34
CA GLU A 197 -41.44 -67.87 -6.09
C GLU A 197 -42.45 -68.47 -5.11
N LEU A 198 -42.78 -67.73 -4.04
CA LEU A 198 -43.80 -68.12 -3.07
C LEU A 198 -45.16 -68.32 -3.75
N ASP A 199 -45.56 -67.40 -4.61
CA ASP A 199 -46.86 -67.46 -5.28
C ASP A 199 -46.92 -68.58 -6.31
N LYS A 200 -45.81 -68.84 -7.03
CA LYS A 200 -45.68 -70.03 -7.90
C LYS A 200 -45.76 -71.35 -7.12
N ALA A 201 -45.07 -71.46 -5.97
CA ALA A 201 -45.08 -72.66 -5.14
C ALA A 201 -46.49 -72.93 -4.56
N LYS A 202 -47.21 -71.88 -4.15
CA LYS A 202 -48.62 -72.00 -3.72
C LYS A 202 -49.53 -72.45 -4.87
N ALA A 203 -49.36 -71.89 -6.07
CA ALA A 203 -50.16 -72.26 -7.24
C ALA A 203 -49.91 -73.70 -7.71
N GLY A 204 -48.67 -74.19 -7.55
CA GLY A 204 -48.26 -75.55 -7.88
C GLY A 204 -48.57 -76.60 -6.81
N GLY A 205 -49.05 -76.20 -5.61
CA GLY A 205 -49.36 -77.12 -4.51
C GLY A 205 -48.16 -77.71 -3.78
N ASP A 206 -46.96 -77.12 -3.91
CA ASP A 206 -45.75 -77.58 -3.19
C ASP A 206 -45.63 -76.87 -1.84
N ASP A 207 -46.27 -77.44 -0.81
CA ASP A 207 -46.29 -76.90 0.55
C ASP A 207 -44.89 -76.77 1.18
N LYS A 208 -43.95 -77.65 0.80
CA LYS A 208 -42.59 -77.63 1.33
C LYS A 208 -41.79 -76.47 0.74
N ALA A 209 -41.90 -76.26 -0.58
CA ALA A 209 -41.31 -75.10 -1.24
C ALA A 209 -41.92 -73.79 -0.75
N ALA A 210 -43.25 -73.73 -0.59
CA ALA A 210 -43.95 -72.56 -0.07
C ALA A 210 -43.52 -72.21 1.37
N SER A 211 -43.34 -73.21 2.25
CA SER A 211 -42.87 -73.00 3.63
C SER A 211 -41.44 -72.45 3.66
N LYS A 212 -40.53 -73.00 2.83
CA LYS A 212 -39.14 -72.53 2.72
C LYS A 212 -39.08 -71.10 2.21
N ALA A 213 -39.83 -70.77 1.15
CA ALA A 213 -39.91 -69.42 0.60
C ALA A 213 -40.39 -68.41 1.66
N ARG A 214 -41.42 -68.72 2.46
CA ARG A 214 -41.88 -67.85 3.57
C ARG A 214 -40.79 -67.60 4.62
N ALA A 215 -40.01 -68.62 4.95
CA ALA A 215 -38.94 -68.50 5.94
C ALA A 215 -37.82 -67.57 5.45
N GLU A 216 -37.42 -67.68 4.17
CA GLU A 216 -36.43 -66.79 3.57
C GLU A 216 -36.97 -65.37 3.39
N LEU A 217 -38.22 -65.20 2.95
CA LEU A 217 -38.89 -63.90 2.81
C LEU A 217 -38.88 -63.12 4.14
N ARG A 218 -39.18 -63.79 5.27
CA ARG A 218 -39.09 -63.19 6.61
C ARG A 218 -37.68 -62.76 7.00
N LYS A 219 -36.63 -63.47 6.56
CA LYS A 219 -35.24 -63.08 6.83
C LYS A 219 -34.85 -61.86 6.02
N VAL A 220 -35.21 -61.83 4.74
CA VAL A 220 -34.92 -60.70 3.84
C VAL A 220 -35.72 -59.46 4.25
N GLU A 221 -36.98 -59.61 4.71
CA GLU A 221 -37.78 -58.50 5.26
C GLU A 221 -37.10 -57.87 6.48
N LYS A 222 -36.55 -58.69 7.39
CA LYS A 222 -35.76 -58.18 8.54
C LYS A 222 -34.48 -57.48 8.09
N ALA A 223 -33.80 -58.00 7.08
CA ALA A 223 -32.61 -57.38 6.51
C ALA A 223 -32.94 -56.02 5.86
N LYS A 224 -34.04 -55.94 5.12
CA LYS A 224 -34.56 -54.69 4.55
C LYS A 224 -34.87 -53.66 5.63
N GLN A 225 -35.59 -54.05 6.70
CA GLN A 225 -35.88 -53.11 7.79
C GLN A 225 -34.60 -52.55 8.42
N ALA A 226 -33.60 -53.39 8.65
CA ALA A 226 -32.30 -52.95 9.16
C ALA A 226 -31.58 -51.99 8.20
N GLN A 227 -31.63 -52.26 6.89
CA GLN A 227 -31.07 -51.36 5.87
C GLN A 227 -31.84 -50.04 5.75
N GLU A 228 -33.17 -50.05 5.86
CA GLU A 228 -34.01 -48.84 5.88
C GLU A 228 -33.65 -47.95 7.07
N THR A 229 -33.47 -48.53 8.25
CA THR A 229 -32.97 -47.79 9.42
C THR A 229 -31.59 -47.21 9.13
N LYS A 230 -30.67 -47.99 8.53
CA LYS A 230 -29.32 -47.53 8.21
C LYS A 230 -29.29 -46.38 7.20
N VAL A 231 -30.11 -46.45 6.16
CA VAL A 231 -30.26 -45.39 5.15
C VAL A 231 -30.81 -44.12 5.79
N ALA A 232 -31.82 -44.24 6.64
CA ALA A 232 -32.39 -43.09 7.37
C ALA A 232 -31.34 -42.44 8.29
N GLU A 233 -30.61 -43.22 9.07
CA GLU A 233 -29.51 -42.74 9.92
C GLU A 233 -28.44 -41.99 9.11
N LEU A 234 -28.01 -42.55 7.97
CA LEU A 234 -26.99 -41.93 7.12
C LEU A 234 -27.49 -40.65 6.45
N GLN A 235 -28.78 -40.59 6.09
CA GLN A 235 -29.40 -39.38 5.56
C GLN A 235 -29.46 -38.27 6.61
N GLU A 236 -29.81 -38.59 7.85
CA GLU A 236 -29.80 -37.63 8.95
C GLU A 236 -28.37 -37.18 9.27
N ALA A 237 -27.40 -38.10 9.28
CA ALA A 237 -25.99 -37.78 9.49
C ALA A 237 -25.45 -36.83 8.41
N LEU A 238 -25.80 -37.03 7.13
CA LEU A 238 -25.42 -36.10 6.04
C LEU A 238 -25.97 -34.70 6.27
N LYS A 239 -27.26 -34.58 6.62
CA LYS A 239 -27.88 -33.28 6.90
C LYS A 239 -27.25 -32.60 8.12
N ALA A 240 -27.01 -33.37 9.18
CA ALA A 240 -26.40 -32.85 10.40
C ALA A 240 -24.97 -32.35 10.14
N GLN A 241 -24.16 -33.13 9.43
CA GLN A 241 -22.80 -32.74 9.05
C GLN A 241 -22.78 -31.50 8.17
N GLN A 242 -23.67 -31.39 7.18
CA GLN A 242 -23.80 -30.19 6.34
C GLN A 242 -24.14 -28.95 7.18
N ALA A 243 -25.14 -29.06 8.06
CA ALA A 243 -25.53 -27.95 8.93
C ALA A 243 -24.42 -27.54 9.91
N GLU A 244 -23.68 -28.51 10.45
CA GLU A 244 -22.55 -28.26 11.35
C GLU A 244 -21.38 -27.60 10.62
N ALA A 245 -21.04 -28.07 9.41
CA ALA A 245 -20.01 -27.48 8.56
C ALA A 245 -20.38 -26.05 8.15
N GLU A 246 -21.63 -25.80 7.76
CA GLU A 246 -22.13 -24.45 7.43
C GLU A 246 -22.05 -23.53 8.64
N LYS A 247 -22.48 -23.99 9.81
CA LYS A 247 -22.40 -23.21 11.05
C LYS A 247 -20.94 -22.87 11.40
N ALA A 248 -20.04 -23.85 11.33
CA ALA A 248 -18.61 -23.64 11.59
C ALA A 248 -17.98 -22.69 10.57
N ALA A 249 -18.33 -22.78 9.28
CA ALA A 249 -17.88 -21.83 8.27
C ALA A 249 -18.32 -20.40 8.59
N VAL A 250 -19.60 -20.21 8.96
CA VAL A 250 -20.15 -18.90 9.34
C VAL A 250 -19.43 -18.35 10.57
N GLU A 251 -19.19 -19.17 11.59
CA GLU A 251 -18.50 -18.76 12.82
C GLU A 251 -17.05 -18.32 12.54
N MET A 252 -16.30 -19.07 11.73
CA MET A 252 -14.94 -18.69 11.33
C MET A 252 -14.92 -17.38 10.52
N VAL A 253 -15.84 -17.21 9.58
CA VAL A 253 -15.94 -15.97 8.79
C VAL A 253 -16.33 -14.80 9.70
N GLN A 254 -17.28 -14.98 10.61
CA GLN A 254 -17.67 -13.94 11.57
C GLN A 254 -16.52 -13.54 12.48
N LYS A 255 -15.76 -14.52 12.99
CA LYS A 255 -14.57 -14.25 13.80
C LYS A 255 -13.54 -13.45 13.01
N ARG A 256 -13.27 -13.81 11.75
CA ARG A 256 -12.32 -13.06 10.91
C ARG A 256 -12.79 -11.64 10.61
N VAL A 257 -14.09 -11.47 10.37
CA VAL A 257 -14.68 -10.14 10.18
C VAL A 257 -14.52 -9.28 11.44
N GLN A 258 -14.70 -9.85 12.63
CA GLN A 258 -14.49 -9.14 13.90
C GLN A 258 -13.02 -8.74 14.09
N GLU A 259 -12.08 -9.66 13.86
CA GLU A 259 -10.64 -9.37 13.92
C GLU A 259 -10.25 -8.24 12.95
N LEU A 260 -10.72 -8.30 11.71
CA LEU A 260 -10.47 -7.24 10.72
C LEU A 260 -11.10 -5.89 11.13
N GLN A 261 -12.28 -5.91 11.76
CA GLN A 261 -12.92 -4.69 12.27
C GLN A 261 -12.10 -4.08 13.41
N GLU A 262 -11.53 -4.89 14.29
CA GLU A 262 -10.62 -4.43 15.35
C GLU A 262 -9.31 -3.88 14.76
N GLU A 263 -8.67 -4.58 13.83
CA GLU A 263 -7.47 -4.12 13.12
C GLU A 263 -7.71 -2.76 12.43
N VAL A 264 -8.83 -2.60 11.72
CA VAL A 264 -9.21 -1.33 11.07
C VAL A 264 -9.41 -0.24 12.12
N ARG A 265 -10.12 -0.53 13.22
CA ARG A 265 -10.36 0.44 14.29
C ARG A 265 -9.07 0.90 14.95
N GLU A 266 -8.14 0.00 15.20
CA GLU A 266 -6.81 0.34 15.74
C GLU A 266 -6.03 1.21 14.76
N ARG A 267 -6.04 0.87 13.47
CA ARG A 267 -5.38 1.66 12.41
C ARG A 267 -5.99 3.06 12.28
N GLU A 268 -7.32 3.18 12.31
CA GLU A 268 -8.02 4.46 12.30
C GLU A 268 -7.65 5.30 13.53
N SER A 269 -7.63 4.69 14.71
CA SER A 269 -7.24 5.39 15.94
C SER A 269 -5.78 5.85 15.90
N ALA A 270 -4.86 5.04 15.35
CA ALA A 270 -3.46 5.41 15.19
C ALA A 270 -3.30 6.57 14.19
N LEU A 271 -4.01 6.52 13.05
CA LEU A 271 -4.01 7.59 12.06
C LEU A 271 -4.56 8.89 12.63
N GLN A 272 -5.65 8.83 13.41
CA GLN A 272 -6.22 9.98 14.08
C GLN A 272 -5.23 10.60 15.07
N ALA A 273 -4.55 9.78 15.88
CA ALA A 273 -3.53 10.27 16.80
C ALA A 273 -2.33 10.93 16.07
N GLN A 274 -1.94 10.40 14.90
CA GLN A 274 -0.91 11.02 14.06
C GLN A 274 -1.38 12.38 13.52
N LEU A 275 -2.61 12.47 13.03
CA LEU A 275 -3.21 13.72 12.54
C LEU A 275 -3.30 14.78 13.65
N ASP A 276 -3.72 14.39 14.86
CA ASP A 276 -3.80 15.29 16.01
C ASP A 276 -2.41 15.82 16.39
N LYS A 277 -1.40 14.94 16.39
CA LYS A 277 -0.01 15.33 16.64
C LYS A 277 0.54 16.27 15.58
N ALA A 278 0.30 15.98 14.29
CA ALA A 278 0.71 16.85 13.19
C ALA A 278 0.03 18.22 13.27
N THR A 279 -1.27 18.23 13.58
CA THR A 279 -2.04 19.46 13.80
C THR A 279 -1.49 20.26 14.97
N GLN A 280 -1.17 19.62 16.09
CA GLN A 280 -0.57 20.27 17.26
C GLN A 280 0.83 20.83 16.96
N GLN A 281 1.64 20.12 16.17
CA GLN A 281 2.95 20.62 15.74
C GLN A 281 2.84 21.84 14.84
N LEU A 282 1.87 21.84 13.90
CA LEU A 282 1.55 23.01 13.08
C LEU A 282 1.09 24.19 13.94
N GLN A 283 0.24 23.96 14.94
CA GLN A 283 -0.19 25.00 15.88
C GLN A 283 0.94 25.54 16.76
N ARG A 284 1.93 24.71 17.12
CA ARG A 284 3.12 25.12 17.89
C ARG A 284 4.18 25.81 17.03
N SER A 285 4.19 25.57 15.72
CA SER A 285 5.02 26.34 14.79
C SER A 285 4.47 27.77 14.74
N ASN A 286 5.35 28.75 14.92
CA ASN A 286 5.04 30.11 15.41
C ASN A 286 4.32 31.02 14.39
N ASN A 287 3.35 30.48 13.63
CA ASN A 287 2.67 31.15 12.54
C ASN A 287 1.16 30.86 12.54
N GLU A 288 0.57 30.78 13.73
CA GLU A 288 -0.85 30.49 13.94
C GLU A 288 -1.75 31.41 13.09
N SER A 289 -1.45 32.70 13.05
CA SER A 289 -2.21 33.70 12.28
C SER A 289 -2.10 33.48 10.77
N PHE A 290 -0.94 33.08 10.25
CA PHE A 290 -0.73 32.79 8.82
C PHE A 290 -1.39 31.48 8.41
N LEU A 291 -1.29 30.44 9.23
CA LEU A 291 -1.94 29.15 8.98
C LEU A 291 -3.46 29.30 9.02
N ARG A 292 -4.00 30.03 9.99
CA ARG A 292 -5.42 30.39 10.06
C ARG A 292 -5.85 31.18 8.81
N GLY A 293 -5.03 32.13 8.36
CA GLY A 293 -5.24 32.85 7.11
C GLY A 293 -5.26 31.94 5.88
N LYS A 294 -4.32 30.97 5.79
CA LYS A 294 -4.23 30.00 4.68
C LYS A 294 -5.46 29.09 4.60
N VAL A 295 -5.95 28.61 5.74
CA VAL A 295 -7.18 27.78 5.81
C VAL A 295 -8.40 28.56 5.34
N TYR A 296 -8.58 29.81 5.82
CA TYR A 296 -9.68 30.66 5.34
C TYR A 296 -9.57 30.97 3.85
N LEU A 297 -8.36 31.18 3.34
CA LEU A 297 -8.13 31.44 1.92
C LEU A 297 -8.48 30.21 1.05
N GLN A 298 -8.11 29.00 1.47
CA GLN A 298 -8.51 27.77 0.79
C GLN A 298 -10.04 27.57 0.80
N GLN A 299 -10.72 27.86 1.90
CA GLN A 299 -12.18 27.81 1.96
C GLN A 299 -12.83 28.84 1.02
N ILE A 300 -12.29 30.05 0.93
CA ILE A 300 -12.78 31.08 -0.02
C ILE A 300 -12.60 30.62 -1.47
N VAL A 301 -11.45 30.04 -1.83
CA VAL A 301 -11.21 29.52 -3.19
C VAL A 301 -12.19 28.39 -3.52
N SER A 302 -12.31 27.40 -2.63
CA SER A 302 -13.21 26.26 -2.85
C SER A 302 -14.67 26.68 -2.96
N ASN A 303 -15.12 27.60 -2.10
CA ASN A 303 -16.50 28.11 -2.14
C ASN A 303 -16.71 29.03 -3.34
N GLY A 304 -15.69 29.80 -3.73
CA GLY A 304 -15.70 30.66 -4.91
C GLY A 304 -15.91 29.86 -6.20
N ASP A 305 -15.20 28.75 -6.36
CA ASP A 305 -15.41 27.82 -7.49
C ASP A 305 -16.85 27.27 -7.52
N GLY A 306 -17.41 26.97 -6.35
CA GLY A 306 -18.82 26.57 -6.20
C GLY A 306 -19.79 27.67 -6.63
N VAL A 307 -19.54 28.92 -6.23
CA VAL A 307 -20.36 30.08 -6.61
C VAL A 307 -20.29 30.32 -8.12
N VAL A 308 -19.11 30.23 -8.74
CA VAL A 308 -18.97 30.40 -10.20
C VAL A 308 -19.74 29.33 -10.97
N LYS A 309 -19.68 28.07 -10.53
CA LYS A 309 -20.45 26.97 -11.14
C LYS A 309 -21.95 27.17 -10.99
N ALA A 310 -22.40 27.51 -9.78
CA ALA A 310 -23.82 27.76 -9.53
C ALA A 310 -24.38 28.93 -10.37
N ILE A 311 -23.60 30.00 -10.57
CA ILE A 311 -24.00 31.13 -11.45
C ILE A 311 -24.06 30.69 -12.92
N ALA A 312 -23.16 29.80 -13.35
CA ALA A 312 -23.16 29.28 -14.72
C ALA A 312 -24.38 28.39 -15.03
N GLU A 313 -24.98 27.78 -14.01
CA GLU A 313 -26.16 26.90 -14.11
C GLU A 313 -27.51 27.66 -14.15
N ILE A 314 -27.51 28.98 -13.94
CA ILE A 314 -28.73 29.81 -13.97
C ILE A 314 -29.13 30.10 -15.42
N ASN A 315 -30.36 29.70 -15.78
CA ASN A 315 -30.89 29.86 -17.13
C ASN A 315 -31.37 31.30 -17.44
N ASP A 316 -31.81 32.07 -16.42
CA ASP A 316 -32.23 33.46 -16.60
C ASP A 316 -31.03 34.42 -16.61
N LYS A 317 -30.87 35.15 -17.72
CA LYS A 317 -29.71 36.02 -17.93
C LYS A 317 -29.68 37.20 -16.95
N ALA A 318 -30.84 37.76 -16.59
CA ALA A 318 -30.90 38.91 -15.70
C ALA A 318 -30.57 38.52 -14.25
N GLU A 319 -31.01 37.34 -13.81
CA GLU A 319 -30.64 36.78 -12.50
C GLU A 319 -29.17 36.37 -12.44
N GLN A 320 -28.65 35.78 -13.51
CA GLN A 320 -27.23 35.45 -13.66
C GLN A 320 -26.35 36.72 -13.58
N ASP A 321 -26.71 37.78 -14.30
CA ASP A 321 -25.96 39.04 -14.32
C ASP A 321 -25.98 39.73 -12.94
N LYS A 322 -27.13 39.66 -12.23
CA LYS A 322 -27.28 40.21 -10.89
C LYS A 322 -26.41 39.49 -9.85
N LEU A 323 -26.37 38.15 -9.87
CA LEU A 323 -25.52 37.37 -8.97
C LEU A 323 -24.03 37.49 -9.30
N THR A 324 -23.70 37.62 -10.60
CA THR A 324 -22.35 37.91 -11.05
C THR A 324 -21.88 39.26 -10.51
N GLN A 325 -22.68 40.33 -10.67
CA GLN A 325 -22.35 41.65 -10.14
C GLN A 325 -22.24 41.69 -8.61
N ALA A 326 -23.10 40.96 -7.89
CA ALA A 326 -23.01 40.83 -6.44
C ALA A 326 -21.71 40.13 -5.99
N THR A 327 -21.31 39.06 -6.69
CA THR A 327 -20.07 38.33 -6.42
C THR A 327 -18.84 39.20 -6.69
N VAL A 328 -18.83 39.91 -7.83
CA VAL A 328 -17.77 40.87 -8.17
C VAL A 328 -17.67 41.98 -7.13
N THR A 329 -18.80 42.54 -6.69
CA THR A 329 -18.81 43.60 -5.67
C THR A 329 -18.22 43.11 -4.35
N LEU A 330 -18.54 41.88 -3.93
CA LEU A 330 -18.01 41.29 -2.70
C LEU A 330 -16.50 41.04 -2.79
N LEU A 331 -16.02 40.51 -3.92
CA LEU A 331 -14.59 40.29 -4.16
C LEU A 331 -13.80 41.62 -4.20
N THR A 332 -14.36 42.65 -4.84
CA THR A 332 -13.74 43.99 -4.87
C THR A 332 -13.65 44.60 -3.47
N LYS A 333 -14.70 44.47 -2.64
CA LYS A 333 -14.65 44.95 -1.25
C LYS A 333 -13.60 44.21 -0.42
N LEU A 334 -13.42 42.92 -0.65
CA LEU A 334 -12.42 42.10 0.01
C LEU A 334 -11.00 42.48 -0.46
N LEU A 335 -10.84 42.76 -1.76
CA LEU A 335 -9.61 43.30 -2.34
C LEU A 335 -9.22 44.65 -1.73
N ASP A 336 -10.19 45.58 -1.59
CA ASP A 336 -9.96 46.90 -0.98
C ASP A 336 -9.52 46.81 0.48
N GLN A 337 -10.01 45.81 1.22
CA GLN A 337 -9.60 45.55 2.61
C GLN A 337 -8.19 44.94 2.73
N LEU A 338 -7.72 44.28 1.67
CA LEU A 338 -6.40 43.63 1.63
C LEU A 338 -5.31 44.50 0.97
N GLN A 339 -5.69 45.55 0.22
CA GLN A 339 -4.72 46.48 -0.34
C GLN A 339 -4.14 47.41 0.74
N PRO A 340 -2.81 47.60 0.80
CA PRO A 340 -2.21 48.53 1.75
C PRO A 340 -2.66 49.95 1.44
N SER A 341 -3.21 50.63 2.45
CA SER A 341 -3.67 52.02 2.33
C SER A 341 -2.50 52.89 1.85
N GLN A 342 -2.66 53.58 0.73
CA GLN A 342 -1.69 54.54 0.16
C GLN A 342 -1.32 55.71 1.10
N LYS A 343 -1.84 55.75 2.33
CA LYS A 343 -1.54 56.76 3.35
C LYS A 343 -0.27 56.50 4.17
N GLU A 344 0.38 55.34 4.06
CA GLU A 344 1.64 55.05 4.79
C GLU A 344 2.93 55.26 3.98
N LYS A 345 2.84 55.72 2.71
CA LYS A 345 4.03 56.12 1.92
C LYS A 345 4.40 57.60 2.04
N ALA A 346 3.75 58.33 2.94
CA ALA A 346 4.09 59.71 3.28
C ALA A 346 4.22 59.87 4.81
N LYS A 347 5.24 59.23 5.38
CA LYS A 347 5.82 59.67 6.65
C LYS A 347 7.29 59.28 6.74
#